data_AF-A0AAV4LLZ3-F1
#
_entry.id   AF-A0AAV4LLZ3-F1
#
_cell.length_a   1.000
_cell.length_b   1.000
_cell.length_c   1.000
_cell.angle_alpha   90.00
_cell.angle_beta   90.00
_cell.angle_gamma   90.00
#
_symmetry.space_group_name_H-M   'P 1'
#
loop_
_entity.id
_entity.type
_entity.pdbx_description
1 polymer ?
#
loop_
_entity_poly.entity_id
_entity_poly.type
_entity_poly.pdbx_seq_one_letter_code
_entity_poly.pdbx_strand_id
1 'polypeptide(L)'
;MWTKLWTAALLCALAAAAEPERRWSPMTVEEYLAKEDSGAIKREDNRNEIYKVRRLDRGFLSRMLLVWGMHCHQTDGIPQLAAPWKYADDHVTLEQRFHIYKMAFATQEVRGDGNCLFNSLAAGFKEGGLTAERLKKFLNPESPPHLLALVRSYQPAEAYYTPVDLKRFSLAAMIGVDVDSPESVALFDPDLFRRNLQDIWELLYEHGAEWDRGESLLEVFNKVNIADAMKRFDAGEAPLRVATQVFRAVKQQHDQIFGSFLDIDRLQKLFSFKLVMLNPYMMRISTIDRLEDGPVNFILLANYMVGFVGRQFNVLQNMRHFSLAGLVDVCMPSGTANVRPKSVIMARDIPLPLAIMLADDLRMKR
;
A
#
# COMPACT_ATOMS: atom_id res chain seq x y z
N MET A 1 -28.59 6.20 -31.43
CA MET A 1 -27.20 6.70 -31.65
C MET A 1 -27.05 8.19 -31.35
N TRP A 2 -28.08 9.01 -31.61
CA TRP A 2 -28.04 10.47 -31.40
C TRP A 2 -28.05 10.91 -29.93
N THR A 3 -28.69 10.17 -29.02
CA THR A 3 -28.73 10.51 -27.59
C THR A 3 -27.36 10.48 -26.90
N LYS A 4 -26.42 9.64 -27.33
CA LYS A 4 -25.07 9.56 -26.74
C LYS A 4 -24.16 10.74 -27.10
N LEU A 5 -24.37 11.34 -28.27
CA LEU A 5 -23.62 12.53 -28.73
C LEU A 5 -24.04 13.79 -27.95
N TRP A 6 -25.33 13.94 -27.67
CA TRP A 6 -25.85 15.04 -26.86
C TRP A 6 -25.38 14.96 -25.41
N THR A 7 -25.29 13.76 -24.81
CA THR A 7 -24.76 13.61 -23.44
C THR A 7 -23.27 13.94 -23.35
N ALA A 8 -22.47 13.52 -24.34
CA ALA A 8 -21.05 13.87 -24.41
C ALA A 8 -20.84 15.39 -24.62
N ALA A 9 -21.62 16.02 -25.50
CA ALA A 9 -21.56 17.46 -25.73
C ALA A 9 -22.03 18.28 -24.51
N LEU A 10 -23.09 17.84 -23.82
CA LEU A 10 -23.58 18.49 -22.60
C LEU A 10 -22.58 18.37 -21.44
N LEU A 11 -21.91 17.21 -21.31
CA LEU A 11 -20.87 17.01 -20.31
C LEU A 11 -19.58 17.78 -20.64
N CYS A 12 -19.21 17.91 -21.91
CA CYS A 12 -18.11 18.79 -22.33
C CYS A 12 -18.45 20.27 -22.10
N ALA A 13 -19.71 20.68 -22.31
CA ALA A 13 -20.18 22.04 -22.02
C ALA A 13 -20.21 22.32 -20.51
N LEU A 14 -20.60 21.36 -19.68
CA LEU A 14 -20.52 21.46 -18.21
C LEU A 14 -19.06 21.49 -17.72
N ALA A 15 -18.17 20.74 -18.36
CA ALA A 15 -16.74 20.76 -18.05
C ALA A 15 -16.02 22.03 -18.54
N ALA A 16 -16.59 22.73 -19.53
CA ALA A 16 -16.10 24.02 -20.02
C ALA A 16 -16.68 25.22 -19.24
N ALA A 17 -17.79 25.03 -18.53
CA ALA A 17 -18.48 26.07 -17.76
C ALA A 17 -18.15 26.07 -16.26
N ALA A 18 -17.52 25.02 -15.73
CA ALA A 18 -17.01 25.02 -14.38
C ALA A 18 -15.72 25.86 -14.32
N GLU A 19 -15.65 26.80 -13.37
CA GLU A 19 -14.36 27.35 -12.92
C GLU A 19 -13.38 26.19 -12.65
N PRO A 20 -12.05 26.40 -12.69
CA PRO A 20 -11.09 25.36 -12.36
C PRO A 20 -11.10 25.07 -10.85
N GLU A 21 -12.24 24.64 -10.31
CA GLU A 21 -12.31 23.87 -9.09
C GLU A 21 -11.40 22.66 -9.26
N ARG A 22 -10.64 22.33 -8.21
CA ARG A 22 -9.75 21.17 -8.23
C ARG A 22 -10.56 19.93 -8.61
N ARG A 23 -10.31 19.39 -9.81
CA ARG A 23 -10.96 18.17 -10.32
C ARG A 23 -10.82 17.03 -9.31
N TRP A 24 -9.71 16.98 -8.59
CA TRP A 24 -9.49 16.05 -7.50
C TRP A 24 -9.04 16.77 -6.23
N SER A 25 -9.91 16.71 -5.22
CA SER A 25 -9.65 17.22 -3.87
C SER A 25 -9.98 16.11 -2.85
N PRO A 26 -9.08 15.13 -2.65
CA PRO A 26 -9.31 14.02 -1.75
C PRO A 26 -9.38 14.52 -0.30
N MET A 27 -10.24 13.90 0.50
CA MET A 27 -10.33 14.21 1.93
C MET A 27 -9.02 13.87 2.63
N THR A 28 -8.66 14.67 3.61
CA THR A 28 -7.67 14.28 4.62
C THR A 28 -8.22 13.13 5.47
N VAL A 29 -7.31 12.39 6.10
CA VAL A 29 -7.67 11.33 7.05
C VAL A 29 -8.53 11.87 8.19
N GLU A 30 -8.26 13.09 8.65
CA GLU A 30 -9.02 13.74 9.72
C GLU A 30 -10.46 14.06 9.28
N GLU A 31 -10.64 14.63 8.09
CA GLU A 31 -11.97 14.88 7.53
C GLU A 31 -12.76 13.58 7.32
N TYR A 32 -12.08 12.52 6.86
CA TYR A 32 -12.71 11.20 6.71
C TYR A 32 -13.19 10.66 8.05
N LEU A 33 -12.33 10.65 9.07
CA LEU A 33 -12.69 10.15 10.39
C LEU A 33 -13.80 10.98 11.04
N ALA A 34 -13.78 12.31 10.87
CA ALA A 34 -14.85 13.17 11.36
C ALA A 34 -16.20 12.86 10.70
N LYS A 35 -16.22 12.62 9.38
CA LYS A 35 -17.43 12.21 8.64
C LYS A 35 -17.88 10.80 8.97
N GLU A 36 -16.96 9.91 9.32
CA GLU A 36 -17.28 8.59 9.85
C GLU A 36 -17.94 8.71 11.24
N ASP A 37 -17.31 9.46 12.15
CA ASP A 37 -17.81 9.66 13.53
C ASP A 37 -19.21 10.33 13.52
N SER A 38 -19.52 11.16 12.52
CA SER A 38 -20.84 11.75 12.32
C SER A 38 -21.86 10.85 11.59
N GLY A 39 -21.45 9.66 11.14
CA GLY A 39 -22.27 8.73 10.35
C GLY A 39 -22.53 9.15 8.89
N ALA A 40 -21.85 10.19 8.39
CA ALA A 40 -21.95 10.63 7.00
C ALA A 40 -21.23 9.68 6.02
N ILE A 41 -20.27 8.90 6.53
CA ILE A 41 -19.58 7.84 5.81
C ILE A 41 -19.63 6.56 6.64
N LYS A 42 -19.85 5.42 5.98
CA LYS A 42 -19.74 4.09 6.59
C LYS A 42 -18.61 3.32 5.90
N ARG A 43 -17.70 2.73 6.68
CA ARG A 43 -16.56 1.96 6.12
C ARG A 43 -16.99 0.75 5.31
N GLU A 44 -18.10 0.13 5.70
CA GLU A 44 -18.72 -0.97 4.97
C GLU A 44 -19.06 -0.60 3.51
N ASP A 45 -19.29 0.69 3.21
CA ASP A 45 -19.52 1.18 1.85
C ASP A 45 -18.23 1.36 1.03
N ASN A 46 -17.05 1.45 1.67
CA ASN A 46 -15.79 1.67 0.96
C ASN A 46 -15.52 0.59 -0.09
N ARG A 47 -15.87 -0.66 0.22
CA ARG A 47 -15.75 -1.79 -0.71
C ARG A 47 -16.60 -1.56 -1.96
N ASN A 48 -17.82 -1.06 -1.80
CA ASN A 48 -18.70 -0.72 -2.92
C ASN A 48 -18.13 0.41 -3.78
N GLU A 49 -17.50 1.42 -3.19
CA GLU A 49 -16.83 2.48 -3.94
C GLU A 49 -15.67 1.94 -4.79
N ILE A 50 -14.83 1.07 -4.21
CA ILE A 50 -13.77 0.38 -4.96
C ILE A 50 -14.37 -0.51 -6.07
N TYR A 51 -15.48 -1.19 -5.82
CA TYR A 51 -16.15 -2.00 -6.84
C TYR A 51 -16.74 -1.20 -8.01
N LYS A 52 -17.18 0.04 -7.78
CA LYS A 52 -17.68 0.91 -8.85
C LYS A 52 -16.62 1.07 -9.94
N VAL A 53 -15.34 1.13 -9.57
CA VAL A 53 -14.19 1.22 -10.48
C VAL A 53 -14.19 0.13 -11.55
N ARG A 54 -14.59 -1.11 -11.20
CA ARG A 54 -14.65 -2.22 -12.16
C ARG A 54 -15.80 -2.13 -13.16
N ARG A 55 -16.89 -1.47 -12.78
CA ARG A 55 -18.10 -1.33 -13.61
C ARG A 55 -18.03 -0.12 -14.55
N LEU A 56 -16.97 0.67 -14.44
CA LEU A 56 -16.74 1.81 -15.30
C LEU A 56 -16.55 1.36 -16.76
N ASP A 57 -17.20 2.06 -17.70
CA ASP A 57 -16.83 1.99 -19.11
C ASP A 57 -15.50 2.73 -19.30
N ARG A 58 -14.41 2.00 -19.06
CA ARG A 58 -13.04 2.53 -19.08
C ARG A 58 -12.69 3.14 -20.43
N GLY A 59 -13.16 2.55 -21.53
CA GLY A 59 -12.90 3.08 -22.87
C GLY A 59 -13.55 4.43 -23.09
N PHE A 60 -14.80 4.59 -22.64
CA PHE A 60 -15.50 5.86 -22.67
C PHE A 60 -14.86 6.90 -21.73
N LEU A 61 -14.59 6.52 -20.47
CA LEU A 61 -14.04 7.44 -19.47
C LEU A 61 -12.61 7.89 -19.78
N SER A 62 -11.75 6.99 -20.27
CA SER A 62 -10.40 7.37 -20.72
C SER A 62 -10.45 8.38 -21.86
N ARG A 63 -11.39 8.21 -22.82
CA ARG A 63 -11.57 9.16 -23.93
C ARG A 63 -12.11 10.50 -23.44
N MET A 64 -13.06 10.49 -22.50
CA MET A 64 -13.57 11.73 -21.89
C MET A 64 -12.45 12.49 -21.15
N LEU A 65 -11.65 11.79 -20.35
CA LEU A 65 -10.53 12.40 -19.65
C LEU A 65 -9.46 12.94 -20.60
N LEU A 66 -9.21 12.25 -21.71
CA LEU A 66 -8.31 12.73 -22.76
C LEU A 66 -8.82 14.02 -23.39
N VAL A 67 -10.10 14.07 -23.78
CA VAL A 67 -10.73 15.27 -24.37
C VAL A 67 -10.70 16.43 -23.37
N TRP A 68 -11.04 16.16 -22.11
CA TRP A 68 -10.95 17.16 -21.05
C TRP A 68 -9.52 17.66 -20.85
N GLY A 69 -8.55 16.74 -20.85
CA GLY A 69 -7.12 17.08 -20.74
C GLY A 69 -6.63 17.94 -21.91
N MET A 70 -7.16 17.76 -23.12
CA MET A 70 -6.87 18.66 -24.24
C MET A 70 -7.39 20.08 -24.00
N HIS A 71 -8.52 20.24 -23.30
CA HIS A 71 -9.11 21.56 -22.98
C HIS A 71 -8.46 22.22 -21.76
N CYS A 72 -7.83 21.43 -20.90
CA CYS A 72 -6.97 21.93 -19.82
C CYS A 72 -5.65 22.45 -20.41
N HIS A 73 -5.73 23.58 -21.13
CA HIS A 73 -4.62 24.30 -21.73
C HIS A 73 -3.87 25.11 -20.66
N GLN A 74 -2.92 24.48 -19.99
CA GLN A 74 -1.75 25.18 -19.45
C GLN A 74 -0.52 24.38 -19.86
N THR A 75 0.16 24.85 -20.90
CA THR A 75 1.41 24.28 -21.41
C THR A 75 2.59 24.51 -20.46
N ASP A 76 2.46 25.39 -19.46
CA ASP A 76 3.58 25.85 -18.61
C ASP A 76 3.37 25.65 -17.09
N GLY A 77 2.42 24.81 -16.67
CA GLY A 77 1.87 24.85 -15.31
C GLY A 77 2.06 23.61 -14.43
N ILE A 78 3.09 22.77 -14.63
CA ILE A 78 3.35 21.68 -13.66
C ILE A 78 3.60 22.34 -12.29
N PRO A 79 2.79 22.04 -11.26
CA PRO A 79 2.90 22.74 -9.99
C PRO A 79 4.25 22.48 -9.33
N GLN A 80 4.81 23.48 -8.67
CA GLN A 80 6.04 23.27 -7.91
C GLN A 80 5.72 22.44 -6.65
N LEU A 81 6.45 21.36 -6.47
CA LEU A 81 6.27 20.47 -5.31
C LEU A 81 6.93 21.06 -4.07
N ALA A 82 6.31 20.83 -2.91
CA ALA A 82 6.98 21.09 -1.64
C ALA A 82 8.15 20.12 -1.45
N ALA A 83 9.32 20.62 -1.03
CA ALA A 83 10.42 19.76 -0.65
C ALA A 83 9.99 18.76 0.47
N PRO A 84 10.47 17.51 0.46
CA PRO A 84 11.52 16.94 -0.41
C PRO A 84 10.99 16.23 -1.68
N TRP A 85 9.73 16.44 -2.05
CA TRP A 85 9.11 15.73 -3.17
C TRP A 85 9.69 16.11 -4.54
N LYS A 86 9.77 15.13 -5.44
CA LYS A 86 10.25 15.29 -6.81
C LYS A 86 9.31 14.56 -7.78
N TYR A 87 9.10 15.11 -8.96
CA TYR A 87 8.43 14.36 -10.03
C TYR A 87 9.30 13.20 -10.49
N ALA A 88 8.64 12.12 -10.95
CA ALA A 88 9.34 11.12 -11.74
C ALA A 88 9.80 11.73 -13.08
N ASP A 89 10.84 11.15 -13.67
CA ASP A 89 11.35 11.55 -14.99
C ASP A 89 10.24 11.39 -16.06
N ASP A 90 10.07 12.35 -16.96
CA ASP A 90 9.00 12.38 -17.97
C ASP A 90 9.19 11.32 -19.08
N HIS A 91 10.39 10.75 -19.18
CA HIS A 91 10.69 9.60 -20.03
C HIS A 91 10.19 8.27 -19.45
N VAL A 92 9.67 8.27 -18.23
CA VAL A 92 9.15 7.09 -17.55
C VAL A 92 7.76 6.76 -18.08
N THR A 93 7.57 5.52 -18.54
CA THR A 93 6.33 5.10 -19.21
C THR A 93 5.08 5.23 -18.34
N LEU A 94 5.18 4.99 -17.03
CA LEU A 94 4.05 5.17 -16.12
C LEU A 94 3.68 6.66 -15.95
N GLU A 95 4.67 7.56 -15.90
CA GLU A 95 4.43 9.00 -15.72
C GLU A 95 3.70 9.58 -16.94
N GLN A 96 4.12 9.19 -18.14
CA GLN A 96 3.41 9.51 -19.39
C GLN A 96 1.94 9.06 -19.35
N ARG A 97 1.68 7.89 -18.76
CA ARG A 97 0.32 7.37 -18.61
C ARG A 97 -0.54 8.21 -17.66
N PHE A 98 0.03 8.71 -16.56
CA PHE A 98 -0.67 9.65 -15.68
C PHE A 98 -0.90 11.00 -16.37
N HIS A 99 0.09 11.50 -17.12
CA HIS A 99 0.02 12.77 -17.86
C HIS A 99 -1.11 12.82 -18.89
N ILE A 100 -1.43 11.69 -19.55
CA ILE A 100 -2.60 11.56 -20.44
C ILE A 100 -3.89 12.00 -19.73
N TYR A 101 -3.98 11.74 -18.43
CA TYR A 101 -5.14 12.06 -17.61
C TYR A 101 -4.96 13.32 -16.76
N LYS A 102 -3.96 14.15 -17.10
CA LYS A 102 -3.59 15.35 -16.35
C LYS A 102 -3.39 15.08 -14.85
N MET A 103 -2.79 13.96 -14.54
CA MET A 103 -2.21 13.68 -13.23
C MET A 103 -0.72 13.45 -13.41
N ALA A 104 0.03 13.59 -12.32
CA ALA A 104 1.43 13.20 -12.23
C ALA A 104 1.62 12.41 -10.93
N PHE A 105 2.62 11.55 -10.88
CA PHE A 105 3.08 11.02 -9.59
C PHE A 105 4.45 11.59 -9.24
N ALA A 106 4.61 11.87 -7.96
CA ALA A 106 5.84 12.36 -7.38
C ALA A 106 6.34 11.34 -6.36
N THR A 107 7.65 11.35 -6.14
CA THR A 107 8.32 10.48 -5.19
C THR A 107 9.02 11.31 -4.12
N GLN A 108 9.15 10.71 -2.95
CA GLN A 108 9.97 11.19 -1.86
C GLN A 108 10.91 10.05 -1.46
N GLU A 109 12.21 10.32 -1.58
CA GLU A 109 13.24 9.39 -1.14
C GLU A 109 13.14 9.13 0.35
N VAL A 110 13.30 7.87 0.72
CA VAL A 110 13.38 7.44 2.11
C VAL A 110 14.76 6.86 2.39
N ARG A 111 15.09 6.68 3.67
CA ARG A 111 16.40 6.17 4.05
C ARG A 111 16.65 4.78 3.43
N GLY A 112 17.78 4.65 2.71
CA GLY A 112 18.23 3.42 2.06
C GLY A 112 19.07 2.54 2.97
N ASP A 113 18.58 2.18 4.15
CA ASP A 113 19.29 1.40 5.19
C ASP A 113 18.90 -0.08 5.23
N GLY A 114 18.30 -0.59 4.15
CA GLY A 114 17.72 -1.94 4.13
C GLY A 114 16.25 -1.99 4.56
N ASN A 115 15.71 -0.93 5.15
CA ASN A 115 14.31 -0.88 5.61
C ASN A 115 13.41 -0.06 4.69
N CYS A 116 13.76 0.08 3.40
CA CYS A 116 13.09 1.00 2.47
C CYS A 116 11.55 0.82 2.41
N LEU A 117 11.04 -0.42 2.52
CA LEU A 117 9.61 -0.68 2.64
C LEU A 117 9.02 0.00 3.88
N PHE A 118 9.52 -0.34 5.07
CA PHE A 118 8.99 0.16 6.34
C PHE A 118 9.20 1.67 6.48
N ASN A 119 10.32 2.20 5.96
CA ASN A 119 10.56 3.64 5.87
C ASN A 119 9.52 4.32 4.97
N SER A 120 9.17 3.72 3.83
CA SER A 120 8.13 4.24 2.93
C SER A 120 6.74 4.20 3.57
N LEU A 121 6.40 3.11 4.27
CA LEU A 121 5.13 3.00 5.02
C LEU A 121 5.04 4.05 6.12
N ALA A 122 6.07 4.16 6.97
CA ALA A 122 6.11 5.14 8.06
C ALA A 122 6.06 6.58 7.55
N ALA A 123 6.82 6.89 6.49
CA ALA A 123 6.77 8.21 5.84
C ALA A 123 5.38 8.49 5.26
N GLY A 124 4.76 7.51 4.60
CA GLY A 124 3.41 7.64 4.05
C GLY A 124 2.35 7.88 5.12
N PHE A 125 2.39 7.15 6.23
CA PHE A 125 1.51 7.39 7.36
C PHE A 125 1.70 8.79 7.96
N LYS A 126 2.96 9.22 8.10
CA LYS A 126 3.27 10.56 8.60
C LYS A 126 2.74 11.67 7.69
N GLU A 127 3.07 11.62 6.40
CA GLU A 127 2.62 12.60 5.40
C GLU A 127 1.08 12.60 5.22
N GLY A 128 0.44 11.44 5.36
CA GLY A 128 -1.02 11.30 5.33
C GLY A 128 -1.73 11.74 6.62
N GLY A 129 -1.00 12.10 7.67
CA GLY A 129 -1.59 12.47 8.96
C GLY A 129 -2.18 11.29 9.76
N LEU A 130 -1.73 10.06 9.48
CA LEU A 130 -2.07 8.84 10.20
C LEU A 130 -1.17 8.69 11.44
N THR A 131 -1.50 9.40 12.51
CA THR A 131 -0.89 9.15 13.82
C THR A 131 -1.23 7.74 14.30
N ALA A 132 -0.48 7.23 15.28
CA ALA A 132 -0.73 5.91 15.86
C ALA A 132 -2.18 5.74 16.31
N GLU A 133 -2.73 6.75 17.00
CA GLU A 133 -4.14 6.75 17.45
C GLU A 133 -5.14 6.75 16.29
N ARG A 134 -4.87 7.47 15.20
CA ARG A 134 -5.73 7.43 13.99
C ARG A 134 -5.61 6.10 13.27
N LEU A 135 -4.42 5.52 13.19
CA LEU A 135 -4.22 4.22 12.54
C LEU A 135 -4.87 3.08 13.34
N LYS A 136 -4.89 3.16 14.69
CA LYS A 136 -5.64 2.24 15.56
C LYS A 136 -7.14 2.23 15.23
N LYS A 137 -7.71 3.35 14.81
CA LYS A 137 -9.11 3.38 14.34
C LYS A 137 -9.32 2.52 13.11
N PHE A 138 -8.31 2.29 12.26
CA PHE A 138 -8.39 1.48 11.05
C PHE A 138 -8.00 0.00 11.24
N LEU A 139 -7.81 -0.46 12.47
CA LEU A 139 -7.53 -1.87 12.73
C LEU A 139 -8.65 -2.77 12.21
N ASN A 140 -8.27 -3.82 11.47
CA ASN A 140 -9.21 -4.84 11.04
C ASN A 140 -9.69 -5.65 12.24
N PRO A 141 -10.99 -5.62 12.60
CA PRO A 141 -11.52 -6.36 13.75
C PRO A 141 -11.39 -7.88 13.61
N GLU A 142 -11.19 -8.40 12.39
CA GLU A 142 -10.97 -9.83 12.13
C GLU A 142 -9.50 -10.26 12.34
N SER A 143 -8.61 -9.32 12.68
CA SER A 143 -7.23 -9.66 13.01
C SER A 143 -7.14 -10.50 14.28
N PRO A 144 -6.11 -11.35 14.44
CA PRO A 144 -5.92 -12.13 15.65
C PRO A 144 -5.97 -11.31 16.95
N PRO A 145 -6.62 -11.79 18.03
CA PRO A 145 -6.76 -11.04 19.28
C PRO A 145 -5.44 -10.58 19.89
N HIS A 146 -4.41 -11.43 19.87
CA HIS A 146 -3.07 -11.08 20.38
C HIS A 146 -2.47 -9.87 19.65
N LEU A 147 -2.67 -9.78 18.33
CA LEU A 147 -2.15 -8.71 17.49
C LEU A 147 -2.92 -7.41 17.72
N LEU A 148 -4.25 -7.49 17.84
CA LEU A 148 -5.08 -6.34 18.18
C LEU A 148 -4.72 -5.77 19.56
N ALA A 149 -4.50 -6.63 20.55
CA ALA A 149 -4.09 -6.20 21.89
C ALA A 149 -2.69 -5.57 21.88
N LEU A 150 -1.73 -6.17 21.17
CA LEU A 150 -0.39 -5.61 20.95
C LEU A 150 -0.49 -4.17 20.40
N VAL A 151 -1.19 -3.98 19.29
CA VAL A 151 -1.22 -2.66 18.61
C VAL A 151 -1.98 -1.63 19.44
N ARG A 152 -3.09 -2.00 20.08
CA ARG A 152 -3.88 -1.08 20.91
C ARG A 152 -3.14 -0.61 22.15
N SER A 153 -2.43 -1.51 22.83
CA SER A 153 -1.63 -1.20 24.02
C SER A 153 -0.35 -0.45 23.70
N TYR A 154 0.21 -0.65 22.50
CA TYR A 154 1.46 -0.01 22.10
C TYR A 154 1.31 1.51 21.98
N GLN A 155 2.23 2.22 22.64
CA GLN A 155 2.39 3.66 22.56
C GLN A 155 3.78 3.97 21.99
N PRO A 156 3.87 4.45 20.74
CA PRO A 156 5.17 4.83 20.17
C PRO A 156 5.75 6.04 20.91
N ALA A 157 7.07 6.19 20.86
CA ALA A 157 7.78 7.32 21.48
C ALA A 157 7.39 8.67 20.83
N GLU A 158 7.02 8.64 19.55
CA GLU A 158 6.50 9.77 18.79
C GLU A 158 5.02 9.57 18.47
N ALA A 159 4.36 10.58 17.87
CA ALA A 159 2.95 10.48 17.48
C ALA A 159 2.67 9.43 16.36
N TYR A 160 3.70 8.86 15.74
CA TYR A 160 3.62 7.99 14.57
C TYR A 160 4.37 6.67 14.83
N TYR A 161 3.91 5.58 14.21
CA TYR A 161 4.67 4.34 14.21
C TYR A 161 5.95 4.48 13.37
N THR A 162 7.05 4.06 13.95
CA THR A 162 8.37 4.01 13.33
C THR A 162 8.50 2.76 12.45
N PRO A 163 9.54 2.68 11.58
CA PRO A 163 9.83 1.47 10.82
C PRO A 163 10.02 0.23 11.71
N VAL A 164 10.59 0.40 12.90
CA VAL A 164 10.81 -0.69 13.89
C VAL A 164 9.47 -1.19 14.43
N ASP A 165 8.53 -0.29 14.71
CA ASP A 165 7.19 -0.64 15.19
C ASP A 165 6.42 -1.44 14.14
N LEU A 166 6.47 -1.00 12.88
CA LEU A 166 5.83 -1.70 11.77
C LEU A 166 6.45 -3.08 11.53
N LYS A 167 7.78 -3.20 11.63
CA LYS A 167 8.47 -4.50 11.59
C LYS A 167 7.99 -5.43 12.70
N ARG A 168 7.89 -4.91 13.93
CA ARG A 168 7.41 -5.65 15.10
C ARG A 168 5.99 -6.19 14.89
N PHE A 169 5.05 -5.36 14.44
CA PHE A 169 3.67 -5.80 14.17
C PHE A 169 3.58 -6.82 13.05
N SER A 170 4.37 -6.63 11.99
CA SER A 170 4.47 -7.57 10.89
C SER A 170 4.94 -8.96 11.37
N LEU A 171 6.04 -9.00 12.14
CA LEU A 171 6.58 -10.24 12.69
C LEU A 171 5.59 -10.91 13.64
N ALA A 172 4.94 -10.15 14.52
CA ALA A 172 3.93 -10.68 15.42
C ALA A 172 2.77 -11.34 14.65
N ALA A 173 2.34 -10.72 13.55
CA ALA A 173 1.30 -11.27 12.68
C ALA A 173 1.76 -12.53 11.93
N MET A 174 3.03 -12.61 11.50
CA MET A 174 3.59 -13.80 10.86
C MET A 174 3.70 -14.99 11.81
N ILE A 175 4.18 -14.77 13.04
CA ILE A 175 4.41 -15.85 14.00
C ILE A 175 3.12 -16.22 14.75
N GLY A 176 2.23 -15.26 15.00
CA GLY A 176 1.04 -15.46 15.83
C GLY A 176 1.25 -15.11 17.31
N VAL A 177 2.38 -14.46 17.63
CA VAL A 177 2.65 -13.88 18.95
C VAL A 177 3.80 -12.88 18.87
N ASP A 178 3.77 -11.87 19.73
CA ASP A 178 4.94 -11.08 20.11
C ASP A 178 5.33 -11.42 21.55
N VAL A 179 6.46 -12.10 21.73
CA VAL A 179 6.88 -12.56 23.07
C VAL A 179 7.49 -11.45 23.93
N ASP A 180 7.70 -10.27 23.35
CA ASP A 180 8.13 -9.06 24.08
C ASP A 180 6.94 -8.19 24.55
N SER A 181 5.70 -8.56 24.21
CA SER A 181 4.49 -7.88 24.70
C SER A 181 3.72 -8.77 25.67
N PRO A 182 3.55 -8.35 26.94
CA PRO A 182 2.69 -9.05 27.89
C PRO A 182 1.26 -9.22 27.37
N GLU A 183 0.71 -8.21 26.69
CA GLU A 183 -0.64 -8.22 26.12
C GLU A 183 -0.78 -9.25 24.99
N SER A 184 0.23 -9.35 24.12
CA SER A 184 0.23 -10.39 23.08
C SER A 184 0.40 -11.79 23.69
N VAL A 185 1.24 -11.95 24.71
CA VAL A 185 1.47 -13.25 25.37
C VAL A 185 0.22 -13.71 26.13
N ALA A 186 -0.49 -12.79 26.79
CA ALA A 186 -1.72 -13.11 27.52
C ALA A 186 -2.85 -13.65 26.63
N LEU A 187 -2.83 -13.32 25.34
CA LEU A 187 -3.81 -13.75 24.34
C LEU A 187 -3.22 -14.73 23.32
N PHE A 188 -2.11 -15.38 23.67
CA PHE A 188 -1.47 -16.36 22.80
C PHE A 188 -2.43 -17.52 22.47
N ASP A 189 -2.56 -17.81 21.17
CA ASP A 189 -3.37 -18.90 20.64
C ASP A 189 -2.43 -19.98 20.04
N PRO A 190 -2.29 -21.15 20.70
CA PRO A 190 -1.47 -22.25 20.19
C PRO A 190 -1.91 -22.75 18.81
N ASP A 191 -3.21 -22.74 18.49
CA ASP A 191 -3.73 -23.25 17.22
C ASP A 191 -3.41 -22.27 16.09
N LEU A 192 -3.51 -20.96 16.35
CA LEU A 192 -3.05 -19.94 15.41
C LEU A 192 -1.55 -20.05 15.15
N PHE A 193 -0.73 -20.18 16.19
CA PHE A 193 0.71 -20.36 16.05
C PHE A 193 1.03 -21.59 15.20
N ARG A 194 0.37 -22.72 15.46
CA ARG A 194 0.56 -23.96 14.69
C ARG A 194 0.17 -23.77 13.22
N ARG A 195 -0.98 -23.16 12.94
CA ARG A 195 -1.42 -22.84 11.55
C ARG A 195 -0.41 -21.95 10.84
N ASN A 196 0.06 -20.90 11.49
CA ASN A 196 1.06 -20.01 10.92
C ASN A 196 2.37 -20.75 10.60
N LEU A 197 2.85 -21.63 11.48
CA LEU A 197 4.03 -22.46 11.19
C LEU A 197 3.78 -23.39 10.00
N GLN A 198 2.59 -23.98 9.91
CA GLN A 198 2.23 -24.83 8.79
C GLN A 198 2.19 -24.04 7.47
N ASP A 199 1.55 -22.87 7.43
CA ASP A 199 1.54 -22.01 6.24
C ASP A 199 2.96 -21.64 5.79
N ILE A 200 3.84 -21.30 6.76
CA ILE A 200 5.25 -21.00 6.48
C ILE A 200 5.98 -22.23 5.95
N TRP A 201 5.70 -23.41 6.52
CA TRP A 201 6.30 -24.67 6.08
C TRP A 201 5.87 -25.03 4.66
N GLU A 202 4.57 -24.93 4.34
CA GLU A 202 4.04 -25.18 3.00
C GLU A 202 4.68 -24.22 1.97
N LEU A 203 4.81 -22.94 2.31
CA LEU A 203 5.52 -21.96 1.47
C LEU A 203 6.99 -22.32 1.26
N LEU A 204 7.70 -22.74 2.30
CA LEU A 204 9.14 -23.08 2.23
C LEU A 204 9.42 -24.38 1.48
N TYR A 205 8.61 -25.42 1.69
CA TYR A 205 8.95 -26.79 1.29
C TYR A 205 8.08 -27.34 0.16
N GLU A 206 6.81 -26.94 0.06
CA GLU A 206 5.92 -27.41 -1.02
C GLU A 206 5.99 -26.51 -2.25
N HIS A 207 6.20 -25.20 -2.05
CA HIS A 207 6.19 -24.22 -3.15
C HIS A 207 7.58 -23.70 -3.55
N GLY A 208 8.61 -23.90 -2.73
CA GLY A 208 10.03 -23.70 -3.06
C GLY A 208 10.37 -22.43 -3.87
N ALA A 209 11.31 -22.57 -4.80
CA ALA A 209 11.84 -21.49 -5.66
C ALA A 209 10.82 -20.92 -6.67
N GLU A 210 9.64 -21.53 -6.84
CA GLU A 210 8.62 -21.05 -7.78
C GLU A 210 7.83 -19.84 -7.25
N TRP A 211 7.72 -19.71 -5.93
CA TRP A 211 7.16 -18.53 -5.25
C TRP A 211 8.24 -17.50 -4.92
N ASP A 212 9.45 -17.96 -4.60
CA ASP A 212 10.60 -17.08 -4.37
C ASP A 212 11.28 -16.65 -5.70
N ARG A 213 10.51 -16.11 -6.65
CA ARG A 213 10.96 -15.67 -8.00
C ARG A 213 11.88 -14.45 -7.95
N GLY A 214 12.93 -14.51 -7.14
CA GLY A 214 13.74 -13.35 -6.77
C GLY A 214 12.96 -12.35 -5.92
N GLU A 215 11.98 -12.82 -5.13
CA GLU A 215 11.13 -12.02 -4.23
C GLU A 215 11.56 -12.09 -2.74
N SER A 216 12.60 -12.85 -2.41
CA SER A 216 13.22 -12.93 -1.08
C SER A 216 12.18 -13.11 0.05
N LEU A 217 11.04 -13.72 -0.28
CA LEU A 217 9.86 -13.73 0.60
C LEU A 217 10.14 -14.49 1.89
N LEU A 218 11.05 -15.47 1.80
CA LEU A 218 11.28 -16.49 2.79
C LEU A 218 12.64 -16.35 3.49
N GLU A 219 13.45 -15.35 3.12
CA GLU A 219 14.77 -15.12 3.73
C GLU A 219 14.71 -14.95 5.26
N VAL A 220 13.58 -14.46 5.76
CA VAL A 220 13.30 -14.29 7.19
C VAL A 220 13.34 -15.60 7.97
N PHE A 221 13.08 -16.74 7.31
CA PHE A 221 13.01 -18.07 7.93
C PHE A 221 14.24 -18.94 7.65
N ASN A 222 15.21 -18.50 6.86
CA ASN A 222 16.35 -19.32 6.41
C ASN A 222 17.19 -19.95 7.54
N LYS A 223 17.17 -19.39 8.75
CA LYS A 223 17.91 -19.90 9.92
C LYS A 223 17.03 -20.55 10.97
N VAL A 224 15.76 -20.78 10.67
CA VAL A 224 14.79 -21.34 11.60
C VAL A 224 14.33 -22.69 11.09
N ASN A 225 14.55 -23.74 11.88
CA ASN A 225 14.08 -25.08 11.55
C ASN A 225 12.60 -25.21 11.89
N ILE A 226 11.73 -24.80 10.97
CA ILE A 226 10.27 -24.82 11.13
C ILE A 226 9.76 -26.25 11.34
N ALA A 227 10.32 -27.23 10.62
CA ALA A 227 9.94 -28.63 10.76
C ALA A 227 10.22 -29.19 12.17
N ASP A 228 11.37 -28.85 12.76
CA ASP A 228 11.68 -29.22 14.16
C ASP A 228 10.75 -28.51 15.15
N ALA A 229 10.46 -27.23 14.94
CA ALA A 229 9.52 -26.49 15.79
C ALA A 229 8.13 -27.13 15.78
N MET A 230 7.61 -27.52 14.60
CA MET A 230 6.33 -28.23 14.48
C MET A 230 6.37 -29.60 15.17
N LYS A 231 7.43 -30.39 14.95
CA LYS A 231 7.60 -31.70 15.60
C LYS A 231 7.60 -31.58 17.11
N ARG A 232 8.28 -30.58 17.67
CA ARG A 232 8.34 -30.33 19.12
C ARG A 232 6.99 -29.89 19.68
N PHE A 233 6.27 -29.05 18.95
CA PHE A 233 4.89 -28.68 19.28
C PHE A 233 3.98 -29.92 19.33
N ASP A 234 4.00 -30.75 18.28
CA ASP A 234 3.17 -31.95 18.18
C ASP A 234 3.58 -33.04 19.19
N ALA A 235 4.83 -33.03 19.67
CA ALA A 235 5.32 -33.90 20.74
C ALA A 235 4.88 -33.47 22.17
N GLY A 236 4.09 -32.39 22.29
CA GLY A 236 3.54 -31.93 23.57
C GLY A 236 4.44 -30.97 24.35
N GLU A 237 5.46 -30.38 23.72
CA GLU A 237 6.20 -29.28 24.32
C GLU A 237 5.29 -28.08 24.57
N ALA A 238 5.49 -27.35 25.68
CA ALA A 238 4.72 -26.16 26.02
C ALA A 238 4.67 -25.16 24.84
N PRO A 239 3.48 -24.90 24.24
CA PRO A 239 3.34 -24.12 23.01
C PRO A 239 4.04 -22.75 23.03
N LEU A 240 3.87 -21.99 24.11
CA LEU A 240 4.47 -20.67 24.26
C LEU A 240 6.00 -20.72 24.30
N ARG A 241 6.58 -21.81 24.84
CA ARG A 241 8.04 -22.01 24.87
C ARG A 241 8.58 -22.20 23.46
N VAL A 242 7.92 -23.03 22.65
CA VAL A 242 8.27 -23.23 21.24
C VAL A 242 8.13 -21.91 20.47
N ALA A 243 7.00 -21.22 20.63
CA ALA A 243 6.74 -19.94 19.99
C ALA A 243 7.79 -18.87 20.36
N THR A 244 8.22 -18.83 21.62
CA THR A 244 9.29 -17.92 22.07
C THR A 244 10.60 -18.18 21.35
N GLN A 245 11.00 -19.45 21.22
CA GLN A 245 12.26 -19.79 20.54
C GLN A 245 12.19 -19.45 19.05
N VAL A 246 11.09 -19.79 18.39
CA VAL A 246 10.86 -19.44 16.98
C VAL A 246 10.88 -17.92 16.80
N PHE A 247 10.10 -17.17 17.59
CA PHE A 247 10.02 -15.72 17.49
C PHE A 247 11.39 -15.06 17.62
N ARG A 248 12.19 -15.45 18.63
CA ARG A 248 13.53 -14.88 18.85
C ARG A 248 14.47 -15.18 17.69
N ALA A 249 14.41 -16.39 17.14
CA ALA A 249 15.24 -16.80 16.01
C ALA A 249 14.86 -16.05 14.72
N VAL A 250 13.56 -15.92 14.43
CA VAL A 250 13.06 -15.17 13.26
C VAL A 250 13.35 -13.68 13.42
N LYS A 251 13.12 -13.10 14.60
CA LYS A 251 13.36 -11.67 14.88
C LYS A 251 14.79 -11.25 14.53
N GLN A 252 15.78 -12.05 14.91
CA GLN A 252 17.19 -11.76 14.62
C GLN A 252 17.46 -11.65 13.11
N GLN A 253 16.76 -12.45 12.28
CA GLN A 253 16.86 -12.34 10.82
C GLN A 253 16.02 -11.17 10.29
N HIS A 254 14.79 -11.01 10.74
CA HIS A 254 13.86 -9.95 10.30
C HIS A 254 14.43 -8.54 10.51
N ASP A 255 15.18 -8.33 11.58
CA ASP A 255 15.84 -7.05 11.85
C ASP A 255 16.95 -6.73 10.84
N GLN A 256 17.52 -7.74 10.15
CA GLN A 256 18.68 -7.62 9.26
C GLN A 256 18.35 -7.66 7.77
N ILE A 257 17.14 -8.10 7.40
CA ILE A 257 16.73 -8.24 6.00
C ILE A 257 15.79 -7.13 5.54
N PHE A 258 15.64 -7.04 4.22
CA PHE A 258 14.65 -6.19 3.57
C PHE A 258 13.23 -6.70 3.85
N GLY A 259 12.28 -5.77 3.94
CA GLY A 259 10.87 -6.13 4.02
C GLY A 259 10.39 -6.81 2.73
N SER A 260 9.49 -7.77 2.86
CA SER A 260 8.98 -8.61 1.79
C SER A 260 7.48 -8.39 1.53
N PHE A 261 6.92 -9.09 0.53
CA PHE A 261 5.47 -9.04 0.30
C PHE A 261 4.66 -9.68 1.42
N LEU A 262 5.26 -10.59 2.22
CA LEU A 262 4.62 -11.07 3.44
C LEU A 262 4.40 -9.94 4.43
N ASP A 263 5.38 -9.04 4.61
CA ASP A 263 5.23 -7.90 5.51
C ASP A 263 4.11 -6.97 5.07
N ILE A 264 4.04 -6.69 3.77
CA ILE A 264 3.00 -5.84 3.21
C ILE A 264 1.63 -6.50 3.39
N ASP A 265 1.49 -7.79 3.10
CA ASP A 265 0.24 -8.53 3.31
C ASP A 265 -0.25 -8.43 4.77
N ARG A 266 0.64 -8.71 5.73
CA ARG A 266 0.30 -8.66 7.16
C ARG A 266 -0.12 -7.25 7.59
N LEU A 267 0.63 -6.22 7.19
CA LEU A 267 0.32 -4.84 7.56
C LEU A 267 -0.96 -4.32 6.88
N GLN A 268 -1.18 -4.67 5.60
CA GLN A 268 -2.41 -4.33 4.89
C GLN A 268 -3.64 -4.93 5.56
N LYS A 269 -3.59 -6.21 5.92
CA LYS A 269 -4.68 -6.90 6.62
C LYS A 269 -4.92 -6.31 8.01
N LEU A 270 -3.85 -5.99 8.75
CA LEU A 270 -3.93 -5.41 10.08
C LEU A 270 -4.57 -4.03 10.09
N PHE A 271 -4.14 -3.13 9.20
CA PHE A 271 -4.59 -1.73 9.17
C PHE A 271 -5.64 -1.44 8.07
N SER A 272 -6.19 -2.49 7.45
CA SER A 272 -7.22 -2.41 6.40
C SER A 272 -6.89 -1.38 5.30
N PHE A 273 -5.67 -1.43 4.77
CA PHE A 273 -5.25 -0.60 3.65
C PHE A 273 -4.75 -1.45 2.48
N LYS A 274 -4.55 -0.82 1.33
CA LYS A 274 -3.87 -1.44 0.18
C LYS A 274 -2.68 -0.60 -0.23
N LEU A 275 -1.52 -1.23 -0.37
CA LEU A 275 -0.34 -0.63 -0.97
C LEU A 275 -0.45 -0.75 -2.49
N VAL A 276 -0.48 0.39 -3.16
CA VAL A 276 -0.41 0.47 -4.62
C VAL A 276 1.02 0.79 -5.00
N MET A 277 1.67 -0.18 -5.63
CA MET A 277 3.04 -0.08 -6.10
C MET A 277 3.03 0.53 -7.51
N LEU A 278 3.59 1.73 -7.63
CA LEU A 278 3.81 2.41 -8.89
C LEU A 278 5.17 1.94 -9.41
N ASN A 279 5.19 1.17 -10.51
CA ASN A 279 6.43 0.77 -11.14
C ASN A 279 6.74 1.77 -12.27
N PRO A 280 7.74 2.65 -12.15
CA PRO A 280 7.97 3.69 -13.13
C PRO A 280 8.25 3.10 -14.53
N TYR A 281 9.16 2.14 -14.62
CA TYR A 281 9.67 1.62 -15.89
C TYR A 281 8.70 0.68 -16.62
N MET A 282 7.67 0.19 -15.93
CA MET A 282 6.59 -0.59 -16.51
C MET A 282 5.34 0.30 -16.59
N MET A 283 4.50 0.23 -17.62
CA MET A 283 3.19 0.94 -17.61
C MET A 283 2.17 0.32 -16.63
N ARG A 284 2.65 -0.20 -15.49
CA ARG A 284 1.91 -1.05 -14.58
C ARG A 284 1.95 -0.46 -13.19
N ILE A 285 0.79 -0.51 -12.56
CA ILE A 285 0.67 -0.42 -11.13
C ILE A 285 0.31 -1.82 -10.64
N SER A 286 0.79 -2.19 -9.46
CA SER A 286 0.53 -3.50 -8.89
C SER A 286 0.04 -3.38 -7.45
N THR A 287 -0.77 -4.34 -7.05
CA THR A 287 -1.12 -4.63 -5.67
C THR A 287 -0.78 -6.09 -5.40
N ILE A 288 -0.47 -6.45 -4.16
CA ILE A 288 -0.20 -7.86 -3.79
C ILE A 288 -1.49 -8.67 -4.00
N ASP A 289 -2.53 -8.30 -3.25
CA ASP A 289 -3.86 -8.88 -3.38
C ASP A 289 -4.76 -8.00 -4.22
N ARG A 290 -5.93 -8.51 -4.59
CA ARG A 290 -6.95 -7.68 -5.23
C ARG A 290 -7.43 -6.65 -4.21
N LEU A 291 -7.82 -5.47 -4.70
CA LEU A 291 -8.40 -4.42 -3.85
C LEU A 291 -9.69 -4.86 -3.15
N GLU A 292 -10.29 -5.94 -3.62
CA GLU A 292 -11.56 -6.51 -3.14
C GLU A 292 -11.37 -7.52 -2.01
N ASP A 293 -10.13 -7.95 -1.79
CA ASP A 293 -9.79 -8.95 -0.79
C ASP A 293 -9.69 -8.25 0.58
N GLY A 294 -10.82 -8.24 1.29
CA GLY A 294 -10.96 -7.68 2.63
C GLY A 294 -11.40 -6.21 2.70
N PRO A 295 -11.57 -5.66 3.92
CA PRO A 295 -11.90 -4.26 4.13
C PRO A 295 -10.74 -3.34 3.72
N VAL A 296 -11.05 -2.29 2.96
CA VAL A 296 -10.08 -1.26 2.55
C VAL A 296 -10.61 0.12 2.93
N ASN A 297 -9.91 0.79 3.84
CA ASN A 297 -10.24 2.14 4.31
C ASN A 297 -9.53 3.20 3.47
N PHE A 298 -8.28 2.93 3.10
CA PHE A 298 -7.46 3.81 2.30
C PHE A 298 -6.45 3.02 1.47
N ILE A 299 -5.87 3.68 0.47
CA ILE A 299 -4.71 3.20 -0.26
C ILE A 299 -3.49 4.04 0.09
N LEU A 300 -2.34 3.41 0.08
CA LEU A 300 -1.04 4.05 0.21
C LEU A 300 -0.26 3.84 -1.09
N LEU A 301 0.38 4.89 -1.59
CA LEU A 301 1.16 4.82 -2.82
C LEU A 301 2.65 4.68 -2.50
N ALA A 302 3.31 3.74 -3.16
CA ALA A 302 4.76 3.58 -3.10
C ALA A 302 5.34 3.48 -4.51
N ASN A 303 6.48 4.14 -4.72
CA ASN A 303 7.31 3.90 -5.88
C ASN A 303 8.05 2.58 -5.67
N TYR A 304 7.91 1.65 -6.61
CA TYR A 304 8.51 0.33 -6.52
C TYR A 304 9.43 0.09 -7.71
N MET A 305 10.73 0.07 -7.43
CA MET A 305 11.74 -0.22 -8.44
C MET A 305 12.29 -1.63 -8.23
N VAL A 306 12.24 -2.43 -9.29
CA VAL A 306 13.02 -3.65 -9.43
C VAL A 306 14.19 -3.31 -10.33
N GLY A 307 15.42 -3.51 -9.85
CA GLY A 307 16.62 -3.24 -10.65
C GLY A 307 16.61 -4.01 -11.97
N PHE A 308 16.33 -3.33 -13.08
CA PHE A 308 16.60 -3.80 -14.44
C PHE A 308 17.85 -3.07 -14.93
N VAL A 309 18.95 -3.81 -15.11
CA VAL A 309 20.14 -3.28 -15.78
C VAL A 309 20.28 -3.95 -17.13
N GLY A 310 20.26 -3.13 -18.19
CA GLY A 310 20.63 -3.56 -19.53
C GLY A 310 22.11 -3.92 -19.63
N ARG A 311 22.40 -5.02 -20.34
CA ARG A 311 23.66 -5.47 -20.98
C ARG A 311 25.00 -5.52 -20.22
N GLN A 312 25.13 -5.07 -18.96
CA GLN A 312 26.32 -5.35 -18.16
C GLN A 312 25.96 -6.15 -16.90
N PHE A 313 26.06 -7.47 -17.05
CA PHE A 313 25.96 -8.46 -15.98
C PHE A 313 27.13 -8.29 -15.00
N ASN A 314 26.85 -8.12 -13.69
CA ASN A 314 27.32 -9.07 -12.66
C ASN A 314 27.16 -8.68 -11.17
N VAL A 315 26.48 -7.61 -10.73
CA VAL A 315 26.45 -7.32 -9.25
C VAL A 315 25.11 -6.94 -8.61
N LEU A 316 24.06 -6.53 -9.34
CA LEU A 316 22.83 -5.99 -8.70
C LEU A 316 21.51 -6.59 -9.21
N GLN A 317 21.52 -7.88 -9.57
CA GLN A 317 20.27 -8.63 -9.76
C GLN A 317 19.61 -8.77 -8.37
N ASN A 318 18.34 -8.40 -8.24
CA ASN A 318 17.50 -8.47 -7.03
C ASN A 318 17.41 -7.22 -6.12
N MET A 319 17.96 -6.06 -6.50
CA MET A 319 17.69 -4.86 -5.70
C MET A 319 16.24 -4.39 -5.91
N ARG A 320 15.46 -4.50 -4.83
CA ARG A 320 14.10 -3.97 -4.71
C ARG A 320 14.13 -2.76 -3.82
N HIS A 321 13.62 -1.64 -4.33
CA HIS A 321 13.62 -0.38 -3.61
C HIS A 321 12.20 0.18 -3.56
N PHE A 322 11.80 0.57 -2.35
CA PHE A 322 10.57 1.30 -2.09
C PHE A 322 10.92 2.74 -1.73
N SER A 323 10.24 3.67 -2.38
CA SER A 323 10.20 5.08 -1.97
C SER A 323 8.74 5.48 -1.77
N LEU A 324 8.49 6.53 -1.00
CA LEU A 324 7.15 7.06 -0.88
C LEU A 324 6.72 7.65 -2.23
N ALA A 325 5.48 7.38 -2.66
CA ALA A 325 4.90 8.04 -3.82
C ALA A 325 3.64 8.82 -3.43
N GLY A 326 3.26 9.78 -4.28
CA GLY A 326 2.04 10.54 -4.13
C GLY A 326 1.53 11.06 -5.45
N LEU A 327 0.22 11.26 -5.56
CA LEU A 327 -0.40 11.81 -6.76
C LEU A 327 -0.62 13.31 -6.66
N VAL A 328 -0.53 13.96 -7.82
CA VAL A 328 -0.72 15.40 -7.98
C VAL A 328 -1.67 15.62 -9.16
N ASP A 329 -2.69 16.46 -8.96
CA ASP A 329 -3.47 16.98 -10.08
C ASP A 329 -2.64 18.08 -10.76
N VAL A 330 -2.35 17.92 -12.05
CA VAL A 330 -1.55 18.91 -12.79
C VAL A 330 -2.43 19.96 -13.48
N CYS A 331 -3.75 19.79 -13.43
CA CYS A 331 -4.71 20.81 -13.86
C CYS A 331 -5.03 21.78 -12.71
N MET A 332 -4.02 22.44 -12.17
CA MET A 332 -4.20 23.47 -11.14
C MET A 332 -3.96 24.87 -11.71
N PRO A 333 -4.50 25.93 -11.06
CA PRO A 333 -4.23 27.31 -11.46
C PRO A 333 -2.72 27.58 -11.55
N SER A 334 -2.32 28.37 -12.55
CA SER A 334 -0.93 28.72 -12.79
C SER A 334 -0.33 29.43 -11.57
N GLY A 335 0.92 29.11 -11.23
CA GLY A 335 1.60 29.68 -10.06
C GLY A 335 1.29 29.00 -8.73
N THR A 336 0.57 27.86 -8.72
CA THR A 336 0.40 27.05 -7.50
C THR A 336 1.76 26.47 -7.10
N ALA A 337 2.38 27.05 -6.06
CA ALA A 337 3.64 26.59 -5.49
C ALA A 337 3.44 25.74 -4.23
N ASN A 338 4.45 24.91 -3.92
CA ASN A 338 4.52 24.08 -2.71
C ASN A 338 3.37 23.06 -2.57
N VAL A 339 3.00 22.44 -3.68
CA VAL A 339 1.99 21.39 -3.69
C VAL A 339 2.55 20.15 -3.02
N ARG A 340 1.77 19.57 -2.09
CA ARG A 340 2.10 18.30 -1.46
C ARG A 340 1.38 17.16 -2.18
N PRO A 341 2.12 16.23 -2.80
CA PRO A 341 1.55 15.01 -3.36
C PRO A 341 0.75 14.22 -2.32
N LYS A 342 -0.31 13.55 -2.78
CA LYS A 342 -1.19 12.75 -1.92
C LYS A 342 -0.75 11.29 -1.96
N SER A 343 -0.08 10.84 -0.90
CA SER A 343 0.40 9.46 -0.73
C SER A 343 -0.64 8.53 -0.13
N VAL A 344 -1.46 9.03 0.80
CA VAL A 344 -2.60 8.34 1.40
C VAL A 344 -3.87 8.89 0.78
N ILE A 345 -4.70 7.99 0.24
CA ILE A 345 -5.96 8.35 -0.43
C ILE A 345 -7.06 7.46 0.16
N MET A 346 -8.11 8.07 0.71
CA MET A 346 -9.24 7.30 1.24
C MET A 346 -9.93 6.53 0.11
N ALA A 347 -10.49 5.35 0.43
CA ALA A 347 -11.06 4.45 -0.58
C ALA A 347 -12.13 5.10 -1.49
N ARG A 348 -12.86 6.09 -0.96
CA ARG A 348 -13.90 6.83 -1.69
C ARG A 348 -13.35 7.94 -2.58
N ASP A 349 -12.11 8.37 -2.36
CA ASP A 349 -11.47 9.49 -3.04
C ASP A 349 -10.43 9.04 -4.07
N ILE A 350 -10.41 7.74 -4.42
CA ILE A 350 -9.50 7.21 -5.45
C ILE A 350 -9.78 7.93 -6.78
N PRO A 351 -8.79 8.66 -7.34
CA PRO A 351 -9.02 9.43 -8.54
C PRO A 351 -9.25 8.51 -9.73
N LEU A 352 -10.16 8.91 -10.62
CA LEU A 352 -10.57 8.10 -11.78
C LEU A 352 -9.39 7.56 -12.62
N PRO A 353 -8.32 8.33 -12.89
CA PRO A 353 -7.14 7.81 -13.58
C PRO A 353 -6.50 6.62 -12.88
N LEU A 354 -6.27 6.72 -11.57
CA LEU A 354 -5.72 5.62 -10.78
C LEU A 354 -6.68 4.42 -10.77
N ALA A 355 -7.98 4.68 -10.64
CA ALA A 355 -9.03 3.67 -10.68
C ALA A 355 -9.01 2.87 -12.00
N ILE A 356 -8.89 3.54 -13.15
CA ILE A 356 -8.75 2.90 -14.47
C ILE A 356 -7.52 2.00 -14.52
N MET A 357 -6.37 2.50 -14.03
CA MET A 357 -5.12 1.73 -14.02
C MET A 357 -5.22 0.49 -13.12
N LEU A 358 -5.86 0.62 -11.95
CA LEU A 358 -6.04 -0.48 -11.00
C LEU A 358 -6.93 -1.57 -11.63
N ALA A 359 -7.94 -1.17 -12.39
CA ALA A 359 -8.82 -2.08 -13.11
C ALA A 359 -8.13 -2.83 -14.26
N ASP A 360 -7.10 -2.25 -14.88
CA ASP A 360 -6.33 -2.91 -15.94
C ASP A 360 -5.44 -4.03 -15.41
N ASP A 361 -4.79 -3.83 -14.25
CA ASP A 361 -3.97 -4.86 -13.61
C ASP A 361 -4.81 -6.09 -13.22
N LEU A 362 -6.04 -5.87 -12.74
CA LEU A 362 -6.98 -6.92 -12.37
C LEU A 362 -7.40 -7.85 -13.53
N ARG A 363 -7.19 -7.47 -14.80
CA ARG A 363 -7.45 -8.34 -15.96
C ARG A 363 -6.28 -9.27 -16.28
N MET A 364 -5.07 -8.95 -15.86
CA MET A 364 -3.88 -9.76 -16.13
C MET A 364 -3.71 -10.94 -15.16
N LYS A 365 -4.36 -10.89 -13.99
CA LYS A 365 -4.38 -11.98 -12.99
C LYS A 365 -5.57 -12.95 -13.17
N ARG A 366 -5.99 -13.23 -14.42
CA ARG A 366 -7.03 -14.21 -14.76
C ARG A 366 -6.45 -15.38 -15.54
#